data_AF-A0A7W4EDM9-F1
#
_entry.id   AF-A0A7W4EDM9-F1
#
_cell.length_a   1.000
_cell.length_b   1.000
_cell.length_c   1.000
_cell.angle_alpha   90.00
_cell.angle_beta   90.00
_cell.angle_gamma   90.00
#
_symmetry.space_group_name_H-M   'P 1'
#
loop_
_entity.id
_entity.type
_entity.pdbx_description
1 polymer ?
#
loop_
_entity_poly.entity_id
_entity_poly.type
_entity_poly.pdbx_seq_one_letter_code
_entity_poly.pdbx_strand_id
1 'polypeptide(L)'
;MSMVTTRIKLDENIKRQAQEVAKSAGLTLSALINSYLTQIVATRHIEPYTPELTTPQLKALLTEIEPSLATDNNLSKPFNSAEEFLADLKK
;
A
#
# COMPACT_ATOMS: atom_id res chain seq x y z
N MET A 1 -13.93 -29.76 11.39
CA MET A 1 -13.65 -28.52 12.12
C MET A 1 -14.97 -28.00 12.69
N SER A 2 -15.03 -27.60 13.96
CA SER A 2 -16.23 -26.97 14.52
C SER A 2 -16.33 -25.52 14.05
N MET A 3 -17.50 -25.13 13.56
CA MET A 3 -17.78 -23.72 13.28
C MET A 3 -18.20 -23.03 14.58
N VAL A 4 -17.70 -21.80 14.78
CA VAL A 4 -18.06 -20.96 15.92
C VAL A 4 -18.57 -19.61 15.43
N THR A 5 -19.49 -19.02 16.16
CA THR A 5 -20.08 -17.72 15.82
C THR A 5 -19.28 -16.59 16.48
N THR A 6 -18.88 -15.60 15.69
CA THR A 6 -18.23 -14.38 16.19
C THR A 6 -19.17 -13.19 16.03
N ARG A 7 -19.33 -12.40 17.09
CA ARG A 7 -20.09 -11.13 17.07
C ARG A 7 -19.12 -9.96 17.18
N ILE A 8 -19.15 -9.06 16.20
CA ILE A 8 -18.23 -7.92 16.10
C ILE A 8 -19.05 -6.63 16.13
N LYS A 9 -18.62 -5.64 16.92
CA LYS A 9 -19.15 -4.27 16.86
C LYS A 9 -18.40 -3.51 15.78
N LEU A 10 -19.15 -2.79 14.96
CA LEU A 10 -18.65 -2.16 13.74
C LEU A 10 -19.54 -0.96 13.43
N ASP A 11 -18.93 0.12 12.95
CA ASP A 11 -19.64 1.25 12.37
C ASP A 11 -20.49 0.82 11.16
N GLU A 12 -21.73 1.29 11.09
CA GLU A 12 -22.68 0.88 10.07
C GLU A 12 -22.20 1.23 8.65
N ASN A 13 -21.60 2.40 8.47
CA ASN A 13 -21.13 2.84 7.17
C ASN A 13 -19.90 2.03 6.72
N ILE A 14 -18.98 1.72 7.63
CA ILE A 14 -17.85 0.83 7.34
C ILE A 14 -18.33 -0.57 6.97
N LYS A 15 -19.35 -1.10 7.66
CA LYS A 15 -19.96 -2.39 7.31
C LYS A 15 -20.47 -2.42 5.88
N ARG A 16 -21.23 -1.39 5.50
CA ARG A 16 -21.81 -1.27 4.16
C ARG A 16 -20.71 -1.21 3.10
N GLN A 17 -19.69 -0.36 3.28
CA GLN A 17 -18.58 -0.23 2.33
C GLN A 17 -17.78 -1.54 2.21
N ALA A 18 -17.48 -2.20 3.33
CA ALA A 18 -16.79 -3.49 3.29
C ALA A 18 -17.61 -4.57 2.57
N GLN A 19 -18.94 -4.54 2.66
CA GLN A 19 -19.81 -5.44 1.90
C GLN A 19 -19.79 -5.14 0.39
N GLU A 20 -19.73 -3.87 -0.01
CA GLU A 20 -19.60 -3.48 -1.42
C GLU A 20 -18.27 -3.98 -2.00
N VAL A 21 -17.17 -3.80 -1.26
CA VAL A 21 -15.84 -4.32 -1.63
C VAL A 21 -15.81 -5.86 -1.71
N ALA A 22 -16.41 -6.55 -0.73
CA ALA A 22 -16.48 -8.01 -0.78
C ALA A 22 -17.26 -8.49 -2.01
N LYS A 23 -18.40 -7.85 -2.31
CA LYS A 23 -19.24 -8.19 -3.46
C LYS A 23 -18.55 -7.96 -4.79
N SER A 24 -17.79 -6.88 -4.95
CA SER A 24 -17.04 -6.62 -6.20
C SER A 24 -15.99 -7.70 -6.47
N ALA A 25 -15.49 -8.36 -5.42
CA ALA A 25 -14.59 -9.51 -5.51
C ALA A 25 -15.32 -10.88 -5.56
N GLY A 26 -16.65 -10.92 -5.63
CA GLY A 26 -17.44 -12.16 -5.63
C GLY A 26 -17.50 -12.88 -4.28
N LEU A 27 -17.23 -12.16 -3.17
CA LEU A 27 -17.18 -12.69 -1.82
C LEU A 27 -18.32 -12.16 -0.94
N THR A 28 -18.64 -12.91 0.12
CA THR A 28 -19.43 -12.37 1.23
C THR A 28 -18.52 -11.65 2.22
N LEU A 29 -19.08 -10.74 3.03
CA LEU A 29 -18.31 -10.10 4.11
C LEU A 29 -17.69 -11.14 5.07
N SER A 30 -18.45 -12.20 5.41
CA SER A 30 -17.94 -13.27 6.28
C SER A 30 -16.78 -14.04 5.64
N ALA A 31 -16.84 -14.31 4.33
CA ALA A 31 -15.75 -14.95 3.61
C ALA A 31 -14.50 -14.07 3.59
N LEU A 32 -14.66 -12.76 3.38
CA LEU A 32 -13.57 -11.79 3.44
C LEU A 32 -12.91 -11.75 4.82
N ILE A 33 -13.71 -11.67 5.90
CA ILE A 33 -13.20 -11.66 7.27
C ILE A 33 -12.44 -12.96 7.57
N ASN A 34 -13.00 -14.11 7.23
CA ASN A 34 -12.35 -15.41 7.43
C ASN A 34 -11.05 -15.53 6.65
N SER A 35 -10.97 -14.97 5.43
CA SER A 35 -9.75 -14.93 4.63
C SER A 35 -8.64 -14.16 5.35
N TYR A 36 -8.93 -12.94 5.84
CA TYR A 36 -7.95 -12.15 6.60
C TYR A 36 -7.52 -12.83 7.90
N LEU A 37 -8.44 -13.43 8.65
CA LEU A 37 -8.09 -14.20 9.85
C LEU A 37 -7.17 -15.38 9.51
N THR A 38 -7.45 -16.10 8.42
CA THR A 38 -6.61 -17.19 7.93
C THR A 38 -5.23 -16.70 7.54
N GLN A 39 -5.16 -15.56 6.84
CA GLN A 39 -3.90 -14.93 6.45
C GLN A 39 -3.07 -14.55 7.67
N ILE A 40 -3.66 -13.89 8.68
CA ILE A 40 -2.96 -13.51 9.92
C ILE A 40 -2.38 -14.75 10.63
N VAL A 41 -3.14 -15.86 10.69
CA VAL A 41 -2.66 -17.10 11.31
C VAL A 41 -1.49 -17.70 10.52
N ALA A 42 -1.56 -17.67 9.19
CA ALA A 42 -0.54 -18.22 8.30
C ALA A 42 0.75 -17.37 8.30
N THR A 43 0.63 -16.05 8.28
CA THR A 43 1.78 -15.13 8.17
C THR A 43 2.33 -14.68 9.51
N ARG A 44 1.56 -14.80 10.60
CA ARG A 44 1.86 -14.22 11.92
C ARG A 44 2.16 -12.72 11.86
N HIS A 45 1.58 -12.04 10.87
CA HIS A 45 1.80 -10.62 10.61
C HIS A 45 0.47 -9.86 10.58
N ILE A 46 0.49 -8.64 11.09
CA ILE A 46 -0.61 -7.68 11.05
C ILE A 46 -0.07 -6.43 10.35
N GLU A 47 -0.81 -5.96 9.35
CA GLU A 47 -0.48 -4.75 8.60
C GLU A 47 -1.55 -3.68 8.87
N PRO A 48 -1.32 -2.75 9.81
CA PRO A 48 -2.22 -1.63 10.04
C PRO A 48 -2.14 -0.65 8.86
N TYR A 49 -3.28 -0.20 8.36
CA TYR A 49 -3.29 0.90 7.40
C TYR A 49 -2.75 2.16 8.06
N THR A 50 -1.58 2.59 7.60
CA THR A 50 -0.98 3.87 7.95
C THR A 50 -0.85 4.66 6.66
N PRO A 51 -1.71 5.67 6.41
CA PRO A 51 -1.57 6.47 5.21
C PRO A 51 -0.17 7.09 5.21
N GLU A 52 0.60 6.88 4.14
CA GLU A 52 1.85 7.58 3.92
C GLU A 52 1.52 9.05 3.66
N LEU A 53 1.48 9.83 4.73
CA LEU A 53 1.34 11.28 4.62
C LEU A 53 2.65 11.81 4.04
N THR A 54 2.55 12.63 2.98
CA THR A 54 3.72 13.34 2.45
C THR A 54 4.36 14.13 3.58
N THR A 55 5.57 13.74 3.98
CA THR A 55 6.28 14.42 5.05
C THR A 55 6.72 15.81 4.59
N PRO A 56 6.90 16.78 5.50
CA PRO A 56 7.47 18.07 5.13
C PRO A 56 8.82 17.94 4.42
N GLN A 57 9.64 16.94 4.80
CA GLN A 57 10.91 16.66 4.14
C GLN A 57 10.71 16.21 2.69
N LEU A 58 9.75 15.30 2.45
CA LEU A 58 9.44 14.85 1.10
C LEU A 58 8.87 15.99 0.24
N LYS A 59 8.01 16.85 0.80
CA LYS A 59 7.52 18.04 0.07
C LYS A 59 8.65 18.99 -0.32
N ALA A 60 9.56 19.28 0.60
CA ALA A 60 10.70 20.16 0.32
C ALA A 60 11.58 19.58 -0.79
N LEU A 61 11.87 18.28 -0.75
CA LEU A 61 12.64 17.59 -1.79
C LEU A 61 11.93 17.66 -3.15
N LEU A 62 10.62 17.43 -3.19
CA LEU A 62 9.84 17.51 -4.43
C LEU A 62 9.87 18.93 -5.02
N THR A 63 9.70 19.97 -4.18
CA THR A 63 9.79 21.37 -4.62
C THR A 63 11.18 21.73 -5.14
N GLU A 64 12.24 21.16 -4.56
CA GLU A 64 13.62 21.38 -5.02
C GLU A 64 13.87 20.80 -6.42
N ILE A 65 13.34 19.61 -6.70
CA ILE A 65 13.62 18.90 -7.97
C ILE A 65 12.68 19.28 -9.11
N GLU A 66 11.49 19.83 -8.84
CA GLU A 66 10.50 20.20 -9.86
C GLU A 66 11.07 21.08 -11.00
N PRO A 67 11.86 22.15 -10.73
CA PRO A 67 12.46 22.96 -11.79
C PRO A 67 13.46 22.18 -12.68
N SER A 68 14.21 21.25 -12.09
CA SER A 68 15.14 20.37 -12.81
C SER A 68 14.42 19.40 -13.74
N LEU A 69 13.30 18.82 -13.28
CA LEU A 69 12.44 17.98 -14.11
C LEU A 69 11.81 18.75 -15.27
N ALA A 70 11.44 20.02 -15.06
CA ALA A 70 10.80 20.84 -16.09
C ALA A 70 11.76 21.33 -17.18
N THR A 71 13.06 21.34 -16.91
CA THR A 71 14.09 21.91 -17.80
C THR A 71 15.06 20.87 -18.35
N ASP A 72 14.82 19.58 -18.09
CA ASP A 72 15.75 18.47 -18.35
C ASP A 72 17.18 18.75 -17.87
N ASN A 73 17.31 19.62 -16.86
CA ASN A 73 18.57 20.09 -16.34
C ASN A 73 18.86 19.37 -15.03
N ASN A 74 20.08 18.86 -14.86
CA ASN A 74 20.49 18.08 -13.67
C ASN A 74 19.82 16.69 -13.56
N LEU A 75 19.31 16.15 -14.68
CA LEU A 75 18.92 14.74 -14.78
C LEU A 75 20.15 13.88 -15.06
N SER A 76 20.17 12.65 -14.53
CA SER A 76 21.23 11.71 -14.87
C SER A 76 21.16 11.30 -16.34
N LYS A 77 22.30 10.86 -16.87
CA LYS A 77 22.41 10.34 -18.24
C LYS A 77 21.56 9.06 -18.40
N PRO A 78 21.14 8.70 -19.63
CA PRO A 78 20.57 7.38 -19.87
C PRO A 78 21.61 6.29 -19.59
N PHE A 79 21.14 5.13 -19.13
CA PHE A 79 21.94 3.96 -18.81
C PHE A 79 21.61 2.80 -19.74
N ASN A 80 22.62 2.03 -20.13
CA ASN A 80 22.45 0.90 -21.05
C ASN A 80 22.39 -0.46 -20.33
N SER A 81 22.59 -0.49 -19.02
CA SER A 81 22.52 -1.70 -18.19
C SER A 81 22.20 -1.36 -16.73
N ALA A 82 21.69 -2.35 -15.99
CA ALA A 82 21.44 -2.20 -14.55
C ALA A 82 22.76 -2.02 -13.78
N GLU A 83 23.84 -2.66 -14.22
CA GLU A 83 25.18 -2.55 -13.63
C GLU A 83 25.72 -1.13 -13.75
N GLU A 84 25.55 -0.48 -14.91
CA GLU A 84 25.95 0.91 -15.13
C GLU A 84 25.19 1.87 -14.21
N PHE A 85 23.87 1.69 -14.10
CA PHE A 85 23.02 2.47 -13.20
C PHE A 85 23.43 2.33 -11.73
N LEU A 86 23.64 1.10 -11.27
CA LEU A 86 24.04 0.82 -9.88
C LEU A 86 25.44 1.36 -9.54
N ALA A 87 26.35 1.40 -10.51
CA ALA A 87 27.68 1.99 -10.31
C ALA A 87 27.62 3.52 -10.16
N ASP A 88 26.67 4.18 -10.84
CA ASP A 88 26.49 5.63 -10.76
C ASP A 88 25.74 6.06 -9.50
N LEU A 89 24.72 5.28 -9.07
CA LEU A 89 23.98 5.51 -7.83
C LEU A 89 24.83 5.47 -6.55
N LYS A 90 25.98 4.79 -6.59
CA LYS A 90 26.86 4.59 -5.42
C LYS A 90 27.94 5.68 -5.28
N LYS A 91 27.98 6.65 -6.17
CA LYS A 91 28.87 7.81 -6.09
C LYS A 91 28.26 8.90 -5.22
#